data_AF-A0A6I6STJ9-F1
#
_entry.id   AF-A0A6I6STJ9-F1
#
_cell.length_a   1.000
_cell.length_b   1.000
_cell.length_c   1.000
_cell.angle_alpha   90.00
_cell.angle_beta   90.00
_cell.angle_gamma   90.00
#
_symmetry.space_group_name_H-M   'P 1'
#
loop_
_entity.id
_entity.type
_entity.pdbx_description
1 polymer ?
#
loop_
_entity_poly.entity_id
_entity_poly.type
_entity_poly.pdbx_seq_one_letter_code
_entity_poly.pdbx_strand_id
1 'polypeptide(L)'
;MILSGDALTARASAIGFFVLFPGFILYHTLVAMGMIPALLGGLFGVVSVMMFVVYCALLPSQLYSLLSTTRGYALLAFALFAYVLLWAVANYVLLGGGVMRAALIQTIETLVLWLVLFVMGYRVPLASPRLIRAFWIAFVLIAAYLLFHVATTGQWMFFARRMIEAEGGENVSTYQGYARSALVLLVFLIAVSERAVVRAALIVLGAFVMFVLGARSELYAFSRSRRCC
;
A
#
# COMPACT_ATOMS: atom_id res chain seq x y z
N MET A 1 -17.89 9.30 -28.31
CA MET A 1 -16.49 8.92 -28.00
C MET A 1 -16.54 7.76 -27.03
N ILE A 2 -16.61 6.53 -27.55
CA ILE A 2 -16.72 5.30 -26.75
C ILE A 2 -15.36 5.11 -26.06
N LEU A 3 -15.31 5.26 -24.74
CA LEU A 3 -14.11 4.92 -23.96
C LEU A 3 -13.82 3.44 -24.20
N SER A 4 -12.73 3.14 -24.92
CA SER A 4 -12.26 1.76 -25.02
C SER A 4 -11.98 1.24 -23.60
N GLY A 5 -12.30 -0.03 -23.34
CA GLY A 5 -12.08 -0.67 -22.03
C GLY A 5 -10.66 -0.43 -21.50
N ASP A 6 -9.67 -0.40 -22.40
CA ASP A 6 -8.27 -0.10 -22.10
C ASP A 6 -8.04 1.30 -21.50
N ALA A 7 -8.64 2.34 -22.09
CA ALA A 7 -8.48 3.70 -21.59
C ALA A 7 -9.12 3.86 -20.21
N LEU A 8 -10.24 3.18 -19.97
CA LEU A 8 -10.92 3.17 -18.68
C LEU A 8 -10.10 2.42 -17.62
N THR A 9 -9.56 1.24 -17.96
CA THR A 9 -8.68 0.48 -17.06
C THR A 9 -7.44 1.28 -16.70
N ALA A 10 -6.76 1.91 -17.66
CA ALA A 10 -5.57 2.72 -17.38
C ALA A 10 -5.86 3.92 -16.44
N ARG A 11 -7.02 4.57 -16.59
CA ARG A 11 -7.46 5.63 -15.68
C ARG A 11 -7.78 5.10 -14.29
N ALA A 12 -8.53 4.00 -14.20
CA ALA A 12 -8.83 3.34 -12.94
C ALA A 12 -7.54 2.91 -12.21
N SER A 13 -6.58 2.33 -12.93
CA SER A 13 -5.29 1.94 -12.38
C SER A 13 -4.47 3.14 -11.91
N ALA A 14 -4.46 4.27 -12.64
CA ALA A 14 -3.77 5.48 -12.19
C ALA A 14 -4.39 6.06 -10.91
N ILE A 15 -5.71 6.11 -10.83
CA ILE A 15 -6.45 6.60 -9.65
C ILE A 15 -6.21 5.65 -8.47
N GLY A 16 -6.40 4.35 -8.67
CA GLY A 16 -6.19 3.34 -7.63
C GLY A 16 -4.75 3.34 -7.12
N PHE A 17 -3.75 3.49 -8.01
CA PHE A 17 -2.34 3.56 -7.63
C PHE A 17 -2.05 4.80 -6.78
N PHE A 18 -2.61 5.96 -7.12
CA PHE A 18 -2.48 7.15 -6.30
C PHE A 18 -3.20 7.02 -4.95
N VAL A 19 -4.43 6.50 -4.93
CA VAL A 19 -5.21 6.40 -3.69
C VAL A 19 -4.60 5.37 -2.72
N LEU A 20 -4.18 4.20 -3.22
CA LEU A 20 -3.64 3.13 -2.38
C LEU A 20 -2.26 3.45 -1.79
N PHE A 21 -1.42 4.21 -2.48
CA PHE A 21 -0.04 4.46 -2.03
C PHE A 21 0.13 5.86 -1.42
N PRO A 22 0.29 6.96 -2.19
CA PRO A 22 0.42 8.29 -1.60
C PRO A 22 -0.85 8.74 -0.86
N GLY A 23 -2.03 8.44 -1.40
CA GLY A 23 -3.32 8.78 -0.75
C GLY A 23 -3.48 8.12 0.61
N PHE A 24 -3.05 6.87 0.75
CA PHE A 24 -3.06 6.16 2.02
C PHE A 24 -2.21 6.84 3.09
N ILE A 25 -1.01 7.27 2.75
CA ILE A 25 -0.13 7.96 3.70
C ILE A 25 -0.76 9.29 4.10
N LEU A 26 -1.17 10.10 3.14
CA LEU A 26 -1.78 11.42 3.40
C LEU A 26 -3.05 11.31 4.25
N TYR A 27 -3.94 10.37 3.92
CA TYR A 27 -5.17 10.13 4.68
C TYR A 27 -4.87 9.79 6.14
N HIS A 28 -4.01 8.81 6.38
CA HIS A 28 -3.71 8.41 7.75
C HIS A 28 -2.90 9.47 8.51
N THR A 29 -2.08 10.28 7.82
CA THR A 29 -1.41 11.42 8.45
C THR A 29 -2.42 12.48 8.88
N LEU A 30 -3.43 12.79 8.06
CA LEU A 30 -4.51 13.72 8.43
C LEU A 30 -5.35 13.20 9.60
N VAL A 31 -5.65 11.89 9.61
CA VAL A 31 -6.35 11.22 10.71
C VAL A 31 -5.48 11.26 11.98
N ALA A 32 -4.18 11.01 11.88
CA ALA A 32 -3.26 11.07 13.02
C ALA A 32 -3.09 12.48 13.60
N MET A 33 -3.28 13.53 12.78
CA MET A 33 -3.31 14.92 13.23
C MET A 33 -4.66 15.34 13.85
N GLY A 34 -5.65 14.45 13.91
CA GLY A 34 -6.99 14.77 14.40
C GLY A 34 -7.81 15.69 13.49
N MET A 35 -7.35 15.94 12.25
CA MET A 35 -8.04 16.84 11.33
C MET A 35 -9.28 16.21 10.70
N ILE A 36 -9.32 14.87 10.59
CA ILE A 36 -10.39 14.10 9.95
C ILE A 36 -10.67 12.85 10.79
N PRO A 37 -11.94 12.47 11.02
CA PRO A 37 -12.26 11.21 11.70
C PRO A 37 -11.79 9.98 10.90
N ALA A 38 -11.51 8.89 11.62
CA ALA A 38 -11.10 7.59 11.05
C ALA A 38 -12.24 6.85 10.34
N LEU A 39 -12.89 7.51 9.37
CA LEU A 39 -14.05 7.00 8.62
C LEU A 39 -13.78 5.71 7.83
N LEU A 40 -12.55 5.53 7.34
CA LEU A 40 -12.22 4.45 6.40
C LEU A 40 -11.42 3.32 7.04
N GLY A 41 -11.11 3.40 8.36
CA GLY A 41 -10.62 2.33 9.27
C GLY A 41 -9.46 1.42 8.84
N GLY A 42 -8.95 1.59 7.62
CA GLY A 42 -8.23 0.57 6.87
C GLY A 42 -8.36 0.80 5.36
N LEU A 43 -8.36 2.07 4.92
CA LEU A 43 -8.54 2.57 3.54
C LEU A 43 -8.12 1.59 2.45
N PHE A 44 -6.97 0.94 2.65
CA PHE A 44 -6.41 -0.07 1.79
C PHE A 44 -7.38 -1.23 1.45
N GLY A 45 -8.07 -1.81 2.45
CA GLY A 45 -9.03 -2.89 2.25
C GLY A 45 -10.26 -2.44 1.47
N VAL A 46 -10.89 -1.33 1.90
CA VAL A 46 -12.08 -0.77 1.23
C VAL A 46 -11.78 -0.41 -0.23
N VAL A 47 -10.69 0.31 -0.48
CA VAL A 47 -10.28 0.71 -1.83
C VAL A 47 -9.89 -0.51 -2.66
N SER A 48 -9.25 -1.53 -2.08
CA SER A 48 -8.93 -2.77 -2.80
C SER A 48 -10.18 -3.51 -3.24
N VAL A 49 -11.21 -3.64 -2.39
CA VAL A 49 -12.48 -4.27 -2.77
C VAL A 49 -13.19 -3.47 -3.86
N MET A 50 -13.24 -2.14 -3.75
CA MET A 50 -13.82 -1.29 -4.80
C MET A 50 -13.08 -1.46 -6.13
N MET A 51 -11.75 -1.45 -6.11
CA MET A 51 -10.93 -1.66 -7.30
C MET A 51 -11.08 -3.08 -7.85
N PHE A 52 -11.25 -4.09 -6.99
CA PHE A 52 -11.53 -5.47 -7.39
C PHE A 52 -12.84 -5.55 -8.17
N VAL A 53 -13.92 -4.94 -7.67
CA VAL A 53 -15.21 -4.90 -8.38
C VAL A 53 -15.07 -4.22 -9.74
N VAL A 54 -14.38 -3.08 -9.82
CA VAL A 54 -14.10 -2.39 -11.08
C VAL A 54 -13.30 -3.28 -12.03
N TYR A 55 -12.26 -3.96 -11.55
CA TYR A 55 -11.45 -4.83 -12.40
C TYR A 55 -12.21 -6.08 -12.83
N CYS A 56 -13.05 -6.68 -12.00
CA CYS A 56 -13.91 -7.80 -12.39
C CYS A 56 -14.84 -7.41 -13.54
N ALA A 57 -15.41 -6.20 -13.52
CA ALA A 57 -16.24 -5.69 -14.61
C ALA A 57 -15.44 -5.47 -15.91
N LEU A 58 -14.15 -5.13 -15.81
CA LEU A 58 -13.27 -4.84 -16.95
C LEU A 58 -12.44 -6.07 -17.40
N LEU A 59 -12.41 -7.14 -16.62
CA LEU A 59 -11.57 -8.32 -16.82
C LEU A 59 -11.78 -9.02 -18.17
N PRO A 60 -13.01 -9.20 -18.68
CA PRO A 60 -13.22 -9.85 -19.98
C PRO A 60 -12.50 -9.14 -21.12
N SER A 61 -12.45 -7.79 -21.07
CA SER A 61 -11.73 -6.98 -22.06
C SER A 61 -10.21 -7.05 -21.94
N GLN A 62 -9.70 -7.46 -20.77
CA GLN A 62 -8.28 -7.40 -20.42
C GLN A 62 -7.59 -8.76 -20.44
N LEU A 63 -8.35 -9.84 -20.30
CA LEU A 63 -7.84 -11.19 -20.11
C LEU A 63 -6.97 -11.66 -21.29
N TYR A 64 -7.38 -11.35 -22.53
CA TYR A 64 -6.61 -11.70 -23.72
C TYR A 64 -5.25 -11.02 -23.74
N SER A 65 -5.21 -9.70 -23.53
CA SER A 65 -3.96 -8.92 -23.52
C SER A 65 -3.01 -9.37 -22.40
N LEU A 66 -3.57 -9.66 -21.23
CA LEU A 66 -2.81 -10.08 -20.05
C LEU A 66 -2.16 -11.45 -20.28
N LEU A 67 -2.91 -12.41 -20.80
CA LEU A 67 -2.40 -13.77 -21.07
C LEU A 67 -1.47 -13.84 -22.28
N SER A 68 -1.62 -12.96 -23.27
CA SER A 68 -0.75 -12.94 -24.46
C SER A 68 0.62 -12.31 -24.19
N THR A 69 0.67 -11.26 -23.37
CA THR A 69 1.88 -10.42 -23.22
C THR A 69 2.79 -10.90 -22.10
N THR A 70 2.24 -11.45 -21.01
CA THR A 70 2.99 -11.82 -19.81
C THR A 70 2.71 -13.25 -19.35
N ARG A 71 2.45 -14.16 -20.30
CA ARG A 71 1.97 -15.53 -20.04
C ARG A 71 2.71 -16.24 -18.91
N GLY A 72 4.04 -16.25 -18.91
CA GLY A 72 4.84 -16.94 -17.89
C GLY A 72 4.67 -16.35 -16.48
N TYR A 73 4.81 -15.02 -16.35
CA TYR A 73 4.67 -14.33 -15.07
C TYR A 73 3.24 -14.38 -14.54
N ALA A 74 2.25 -14.19 -15.42
CA ALA A 74 0.84 -14.26 -15.07
C ALA A 74 0.45 -15.66 -14.59
N LEU A 75 0.87 -16.72 -15.29
CA LEU A 75 0.61 -18.10 -14.86
C LEU A 75 1.25 -18.40 -13.50
N LEU A 76 2.49 -17.97 -13.27
CA LEU A 76 3.16 -18.16 -11.98
C LEU A 76 2.43 -17.42 -10.86
N ALA A 77 1.99 -16.18 -11.09
CA ALA A 77 1.23 -15.40 -10.12
C ALA A 77 -0.13 -16.06 -9.80
N PHE A 78 -0.87 -16.50 -10.81
CA PHE A 78 -2.13 -17.20 -10.61
C PHE A 78 -1.96 -18.55 -9.91
N ALA A 79 -0.89 -19.30 -10.23
CA ALA A 79 -0.55 -20.54 -9.53
C ALA A 79 -0.25 -20.28 -8.05
N LEU A 80 0.49 -19.20 -7.74
CA LEU A 80 0.74 -18.78 -6.36
C LEU A 80 -0.56 -18.41 -5.64
N PHE A 81 -1.45 -17.65 -6.28
CA PHE A 81 -2.74 -17.27 -5.69
C PHE A 81 -3.62 -18.49 -5.41
N ALA A 82 -3.70 -19.42 -6.36
CA ALA A 82 -4.42 -20.67 -6.20
C ALA A 82 -3.82 -21.54 -5.08
N TYR A 83 -2.49 -21.64 -5.03
CA TYR A 83 -1.78 -22.36 -3.97
C TYR A 83 -2.11 -21.81 -2.58
N VAL A 84 -1.99 -20.48 -2.40
CA VAL A 84 -2.28 -19.82 -1.12
C VAL A 84 -3.75 -20.02 -0.71
N LEU A 85 -4.68 -19.89 -1.66
CA LEU A 85 -6.11 -20.09 -1.40
C LEU A 85 -6.42 -21.54 -0.99
N LEU A 86 -5.92 -22.50 -1.77
CA LEU A 86 -6.10 -23.93 -1.48
C LEU A 86 -5.53 -24.30 -0.12
N TRP A 87 -4.34 -23.80 0.20
CA TRP A 87 -3.69 -24.03 1.48
C TRP A 87 -4.52 -23.45 2.64
N ALA A 88 -4.99 -22.21 2.52
CA ALA A 88 -5.79 -21.56 3.55
C ALA A 88 -7.13 -22.28 3.79
N VAL A 89 -7.81 -22.67 2.71
CA VAL A 89 -9.07 -23.43 2.78
C VAL A 89 -8.83 -24.81 3.39
N ALA A 90 -7.78 -25.53 2.98
CA ALA A 90 -7.44 -26.83 3.55
C ALA A 90 -7.17 -26.74 5.05
N ASN A 91 -6.40 -25.75 5.50
CA ASN A 91 -6.13 -25.53 6.94
C ASN A 91 -7.41 -25.21 7.71
N TYR A 92 -8.30 -24.39 7.15
CA TYR A 92 -9.58 -24.08 7.77
C TYR A 92 -10.50 -25.31 7.89
N VAL A 93 -10.58 -26.13 6.85
CA VAL A 93 -11.40 -27.35 6.85
C VAL A 93 -10.86 -28.41 7.81
N LEU A 94 -9.53 -28.55 7.91
CA LEU A 94 -8.89 -29.57 8.74
C LEU A 94 -8.85 -29.22 10.23
N LEU A 95 -8.56 -27.96 10.58
CA LEU A 95 -8.36 -27.55 11.98
C LEU A 95 -9.57 -26.80 12.56
N GLY A 96 -10.31 -26.07 11.73
CA GLY A 96 -11.44 -25.25 12.16
C GLY A 96 -11.09 -24.19 13.21
N GLY A 97 -12.13 -23.64 13.84
CA GLY A 97 -12.01 -22.72 14.98
C GLY A 97 -11.94 -21.22 14.61
N GLY A 98 -12.13 -20.38 15.63
CA GLY A 98 -12.20 -18.92 15.46
C GLY A 98 -10.90 -18.29 14.97
N VAL A 99 -9.75 -18.80 15.43
CA VAL A 99 -8.43 -18.33 15.01
C VAL A 99 -8.19 -18.64 13.53
N MET A 100 -8.53 -19.85 13.08
CA MET A 100 -8.35 -20.23 11.68
C MET A 100 -9.34 -19.51 10.76
N ARG A 101 -10.55 -19.21 11.24
CA ARG A 101 -11.50 -18.34 10.52
C ARG A 101 -10.93 -16.95 10.29
N ALA A 102 -10.32 -16.34 11.32
CA ALA A 102 -9.69 -15.03 11.19
C ALA A 102 -8.51 -15.07 10.21
N ALA A 103 -7.66 -16.11 10.28
CA ALA A 103 -6.56 -16.31 9.35
C ALA A 103 -7.03 -16.50 7.90
N LEU A 104 -8.13 -17.22 7.68
CA LEU A 104 -8.73 -17.39 6.35
C LEU A 104 -9.23 -16.06 5.79
N ILE A 105 -9.96 -15.28 6.58
CA ILE A 105 -10.44 -13.95 6.16
C ILE A 105 -9.27 -13.06 5.77
N GLN A 106 -8.24 -12.98 6.61
CA GLN A 106 -7.03 -12.19 6.33
C GLN A 106 -6.31 -12.68 5.06
N THR A 107 -6.29 -13.99 4.80
CA THR A 107 -5.70 -14.56 3.58
C THR A 107 -6.50 -14.16 2.35
N ILE A 108 -7.83 -14.22 2.41
CA ILE A 108 -8.72 -13.79 1.31
C ILE A 108 -8.54 -12.29 1.02
N GLU A 109 -8.53 -11.45 2.05
CA GLU A 109 -8.28 -10.01 1.90
C GLU A 109 -6.93 -9.73 1.22
N THR A 110 -5.89 -10.48 1.62
CA THR A 110 -4.55 -10.38 1.03
C THR A 110 -4.55 -10.81 -0.44
N LEU A 111 -5.26 -11.88 -0.79
CA LEU A 111 -5.38 -12.35 -2.18
C LEU A 111 -6.12 -11.36 -3.06
N VAL A 112 -7.23 -10.79 -2.58
CA VAL A 112 -7.98 -9.75 -3.29
C VAL A 112 -7.08 -8.55 -3.58
N LEU A 113 -6.35 -8.10 -2.56
CA LEU A 113 -5.37 -7.03 -2.70
C LEU A 113 -4.29 -7.37 -3.73
N TRP A 114 -3.69 -8.55 -3.65
CA TRP A 114 -2.62 -8.94 -4.58
C TRP A 114 -3.11 -9.02 -6.02
N LEU A 115 -4.33 -9.53 -6.24
CA LEU A 115 -4.94 -9.55 -7.56
C LEU A 115 -5.15 -8.13 -8.09
N VAL A 116 -5.67 -7.23 -7.26
CA VAL A 116 -5.87 -5.81 -7.61
C VAL A 116 -4.54 -5.15 -7.99
N LEU A 117 -3.49 -5.37 -7.20
CA LEU A 117 -2.16 -4.82 -7.47
C LEU A 117 -1.53 -5.41 -8.73
N PHE A 118 -1.74 -6.71 -8.98
CA PHE A 118 -1.26 -7.38 -10.18
C PHE A 118 -1.91 -6.81 -11.45
N VAL A 119 -3.24 -6.69 -11.47
CA VAL A 119 -3.98 -6.10 -12.60
C VAL A 119 -3.65 -4.62 -12.75
N MET A 120 -3.55 -3.90 -11.64
CA MET A 120 -3.16 -2.49 -11.64
C MET A 120 -1.78 -2.29 -12.26
N GLY A 121 -0.76 -3.03 -11.80
CA GLY A 121 0.61 -2.93 -12.27
C GLY A 121 0.76 -3.15 -13.77
N TYR A 122 -0.09 -3.99 -14.39
CA TYR A 122 -0.08 -4.22 -15.83
C TYR A 122 -0.54 -3.00 -16.66
N ARG A 123 -1.41 -2.14 -16.10
CA ARG A 123 -2.03 -1.02 -16.83
C ARG A 123 -1.73 0.37 -16.25
N VAL A 124 -0.94 0.48 -15.18
CA VAL A 124 -0.54 1.81 -14.67
C VAL A 124 0.22 2.56 -15.76
N PRO A 125 -0.22 3.78 -16.15
CA PRO A 125 0.51 4.61 -17.10
C PRO A 125 1.71 5.26 -16.40
N LEU A 126 2.83 4.53 -16.32
CA LEU A 126 4.06 4.98 -15.64
C LEU A 126 4.61 6.30 -16.22
N ALA A 127 4.45 6.52 -17.53
CA ALA A 127 4.90 7.72 -18.22
C ALA A 127 3.94 8.93 -18.10
N SER A 128 2.83 8.82 -17.36
CA SER A 128 1.86 9.91 -17.26
C SER A 128 2.41 11.08 -16.44
N PRO A 129 2.59 12.28 -17.04
CA PRO A 129 3.18 13.43 -16.34
C PRO A 129 2.30 13.95 -15.21
N ARG A 130 1.00 13.60 -15.18
CA ARG A 130 0.08 13.94 -14.08
C ARG A 130 0.32 13.04 -12.87
N LEU A 131 0.46 11.74 -13.10
CA LEU A 131 0.72 10.76 -12.03
C LEU A 131 2.08 11.00 -11.38
N ILE A 132 3.10 11.25 -12.20
CA ILE A 132 4.45 11.56 -11.75
C ILE A 132 4.46 12.83 -10.87
N ARG A 133 3.80 13.90 -11.32
CA ARG A 133 3.65 15.13 -10.52
C ARG A 133 2.92 14.88 -9.20
N ALA A 134 1.83 14.11 -9.23
CA ALA A 134 1.08 13.80 -8.01
C ALA A 134 1.93 13.01 -7.00
N PHE A 135 2.74 12.05 -7.46
CA PHE A 135 3.67 11.29 -6.62
C PHE A 135 4.78 12.18 -6.05
N TRP A 136 5.33 13.09 -6.85
CA TRP A 136 6.32 14.06 -6.37
C TRP A 136 5.74 15.00 -5.30
N ILE A 137 4.55 15.56 -5.54
CA ILE A 137 3.86 16.43 -4.57
C ILE A 137 3.63 15.67 -3.26
N ALA A 138 3.09 14.45 -3.34
CA ALA A 138 2.86 13.62 -2.16
C ALA A 138 4.17 13.33 -1.41
N PHE A 139 5.25 12.98 -2.12
CA PHE A 139 6.54 12.71 -1.52
C PHE A 139 7.12 13.94 -0.80
N VAL A 140 7.08 15.11 -1.43
CA VAL A 140 7.56 16.36 -0.82
C VAL A 140 6.73 16.71 0.41
N LEU A 141 5.40 16.57 0.36
CA LEU A 141 4.53 16.81 1.51
C LEU A 141 4.85 15.86 2.67
N ILE A 142 5.00 14.57 2.40
CA ILE A 142 5.34 13.56 3.40
C ILE A 142 6.73 13.84 4.00
N ALA A 143 7.73 14.09 3.17
CA ALA A 143 9.09 14.35 3.62
C ALA A 143 9.17 15.65 4.45
N ALA A 144 8.51 16.72 4.00
CA ALA A 144 8.45 17.99 4.72
C ALA A 144 7.75 17.84 6.07
N TYR A 145 6.62 17.12 6.10
CA TYR A 145 5.89 16.83 7.33
C TYR A 145 6.74 16.04 8.33
N LEU A 146 7.40 14.97 7.88
CA LEU A 146 8.26 14.16 8.74
C LEU A 146 9.46 14.95 9.25
N LEU A 147 10.08 15.79 8.42
CA LEU A 147 11.18 16.64 8.84
C LEU A 147 10.71 17.67 9.88
N PHE A 148 9.56 18.31 9.66
CA PHE A 148 8.96 19.23 10.62
C PHE A 148 8.61 18.53 11.95
N HIS A 149 8.08 17.31 11.89
CA HIS A 149 7.78 16.52 13.08
C HIS A 149 9.04 16.20 13.88
N VAL A 150 10.12 15.75 13.22
CA VAL A 150 11.41 15.48 13.88
C VAL A 150 11.99 16.77 14.49
N ALA A 151 11.91 17.89 13.78
CA ALA A 151 12.42 19.18 14.26
C ALA A 151 11.65 19.74 15.47
N THR A 152 10.32 19.57 15.51
CA THR A 152 9.47 20.13 16.57
C THR A 152 9.37 19.24 17.80
N THR A 153 9.26 17.93 17.61
CA THR A 153 9.07 16.98 18.72
C THR A 153 10.39 16.44 19.28
N GLY A 154 11.49 16.58 18.54
CA GLY A 154 12.77 15.95 18.86
C GLY A 154 12.72 14.41 18.83
N GLN A 155 11.60 13.80 18.46
CA GLN A 155 11.45 12.36 18.33
C GLN A 155 11.79 11.95 16.91
N TRP A 156 12.80 11.09 16.80
CA TRP A 156 13.28 10.54 15.53
C TRP A 156 12.29 9.55 14.87
N MET A 157 11.24 9.14 15.58
CA MET A 157 10.23 8.19 15.09
C MET A 157 8.83 8.79 15.17
N PHE A 158 8.09 8.68 14.07
CA PHE A 158 6.69 9.09 14.01
C PHE A 158 5.80 7.98 14.58
N PHE A 159 5.36 8.12 15.84
CA PHE A 159 4.42 7.17 16.46
C PHE A 159 2.96 7.58 16.21
N ALA A 160 2.44 7.31 15.00
CA ALA A 160 1.03 7.56 14.66
C ALA A 160 0.02 6.93 15.65
N ARG A 161 0.40 5.81 16.28
CA ARG A 161 -0.44 5.07 17.22
C ARG A 161 -0.63 5.80 18.56
N ARG A 162 0.33 6.62 19.01
CA ARG A 162 0.25 7.31 20.31
C ARG A 162 -0.69 8.51 20.31
N MET A 163 -0.96 9.13 19.17
CA MET A 163 -1.89 10.27 19.11
C MET A 163 -3.36 9.83 19.14
N ILE A 164 -3.67 8.60 18.70
CA ILE A 164 -5.05 8.08 18.63
C ILE A 164 -5.40 7.16 19.81
N GLU A 165 -4.42 6.53 20.48
CA GLU A 165 -4.65 5.82 21.75
C GLU A 165 -5.17 6.77 22.86
N ALA A 166 -4.99 8.08 22.73
CA ALA A 166 -5.61 9.08 23.61
C ALA A 166 -7.13 9.27 23.37
N GLU A 167 -7.66 8.84 22.22
CA GLU A 167 -9.07 9.07 21.81
C GLU A 167 -9.86 7.77 21.55
N GLY A 168 -9.34 6.60 21.93
CA GLY A 168 -10.14 5.35 21.97
C GLY A 168 -10.46 4.70 20.61
N GLY A 169 -9.75 5.06 19.54
CA GLY A 169 -9.96 4.47 18.21
C GLY A 169 -9.10 3.23 17.95
N GLU A 170 -9.69 2.03 17.99
CA GLU A 170 -9.04 0.74 17.64
C GLU A 170 -8.61 0.60 16.16
N ASN A 171 -8.86 1.60 15.32
CA ASN A 171 -8.78 1.49 13.85
C ASN A 171 -7.71 2.38 13.22
N VAL A 172 -6.47 2.28 13.69
CA VAL A 172 -5.34 3.01 13.11
C VAL A 172 -4.37 2.07 12.43
N SER A 173 -4.17 2.34 11.13
CA SER A 173 -3.23 1.64 10.25
C SER A 173 -1.87 1.43 10.92
N THR A 174 -1.45 0.17 10.94
CA THR A 174 -0.17 -0.31 11.47
C THR A 174 1.01 0.36 10.76
N TYR A 175 2.10 0.62 11.49
CA TYR A 175 3.39 1.11 10.95
C TYR A 175 3.84 0.42 9.65
N GLN A 176 3.51 -0.86 9.52
CA GLN A 176 3.79 -1.68 8.33
C GLN A 176 3.10 -1.16 7.06
N GLY A 177 1.88 -0.62 7.16
CA GLY A 177 1.15 -0.04 6.02
C GLY A 177 1.80 1.24 5.51
N TYR A 178 2.18 2.13 6.43
CA TYR A 178 2.92 3.35 6.11
C TYR A 178 4.26 3.07 5.42
N ALA A 179 5.06 2.15 5.97
CA ALA A 179 6.35 1.77 5.40
C ALA A 179 6.20 1.15 4.01
N ARG A 180 5.20 0.29 3.80
CA ARG A 180 4.91 -0.32 2.49
C ARG A 180 4.54 0.73 1.45
N SER A 181 3.61 1.63 1.79
CA SER A 181 3.17 2.68 0.85
C SER A 181 4.28 3.68 0.54
N ALA A 182 5.13 4.02 1.52
CA ALA A 182 6.27 4.88 1.31
C ALA A 182 7.34 4.21 0.43
N LEU A 183 7.57 2.90 0.61
CA LEU A 183 8.48 2.13 -0.24
C LEU A 183 8.00 2.14 -1.69
N VAL A 184 6.72 1.88 -1.95
CA VAL A 184 6.17 1.88 -3.32
C VAL A 184 6.24 3.27 -3.95
N LEU A 185 5.93 4.32 -3.20
CA LEU A 185 6.10 5.72 -3.61
C LEU A 185 7.55 6.00 -4.05
N LEU A 186 8.53 5.60 -3.24
CA LEU A 186 9.95 5.78 -3.52
C LEU A 186 10.42 4.98 -4.74
N VAL A 187 10.07 3.69 -4.81
CA VAL A 187 10.43 2.82 -5.94
C VAL A 187 9.87 3.38 -7.24
N PHE A 188 8.62 3.86 -7.25
CA PHE A 188 8.02 4.48 -8.41
C PHE A 188 8.79 5.74 -8.85
N LEU A 189 9.09 6.66 -7.92
CA LEU A 189 9.82 7.89 -8.25
C LEU A 189 11.24 7.61 -8.73
N ILE A 190 11.93 6.62 -8.16
CA ILE A 190 13.25 6.17 -8.59
C ILE A 190 13.21 5.60 -10.01
N ALA A 191 12.20 4.77 -10.31
CA ALA A 191 12.03 4.12 -11.61
C ALA A 191 11.76 5.13 -12.74
N VAL A 192 10.98 6.18 -12.45
CA VAL A 192 10.65 7.24 -13.42
C VAL A 192 11.78 8.27 -13.57
N SER A 193 12.66 8.41 -12.57
CA SER A 193 13.71 9.42 -12.59
C SER A 193 14.86 9.04 -13.53
N GLU A 194 15.03 9.79 -14.62
CA GLU A 194 16.11 9.58 -15.60
C GLU A 194 17.47 10.09 -15.11
N ARG A 195 17.50 11.14 -14.29
CA ARG A 195 18.74 11.78 -13.82
C ARG A 195 19.34 11.05 -12.61
N ALA A 196 20.62 10.66 -12.71
CA ALA A 196 21.34 9.96 -11.64
C ALA A 196 21.37 10.75 -10.31
N VAL A 197 21.54 12.07 -10.37
CA VAL A 197 21.57 12.94 -9.17
C VAL A 197 20.23 12.91 -8.44
N VAL A 198 19.11 13.00 -9.19
CA VAL A 198 17.76 12.95 -8.62
C VAL A 198 17.52 11.58 -7.99
N ARG A 199 17.97 10.52 -8.64
CA ARG A 199 17.88 9.14 -8.13
C ARG A 199 18.66 8.96 -6.83
N ALA A 200 19.89 9.48 -6.76
CA ALA A 200 20.70 9.44 -5.54
C ALA A 200 20.04 10.23 -4.40
N ALA A 201 19.52 11.43 -4.69
CA ALA A 201 18.80 12.24 -3.71
C ALA A 201 17.54 11.52 -3.17
N LEU A 202 16.77 10.87 -4.05
CA LEU A 202 15.60 10.08 -3.67
C LEU A 202 15.97 8.88 -2.80
N ILE A 203 17.10 8.22 -3.05
CA ILE A 203 17.57 7.10 -2.23
C ILE A 203 17.96 7.59 -0.82
N VAL A 204 18.71 8.67 -0.71
CA VAL A 204 19.15 9.22 0.58
C VAL A 204 17.95 9.74 1.38
N LEU A 205 17.11 10.56 0.76
CA LEU A 205 15.92 11.11 1.43
C LEU A 205 14.88 10.00 1.71
N GLY A 206 14.75 9.03 0.82
CA GLY A 206 13.89 7.87 1.01
C GLY A 206 14.35 6.97 2.16
N ALA A 207 15.66 6.76 2.31
CA ALA A 207 16.21 6.04 3.45
C ALA A 207 15.89 6.76 4.77
N PHE A 208 15.99 8.10 4.80
CA PHE A 208 15.58 8.90 5.95
C PHE A 208 14.09 8.76 6.25
N VAL A 209 13.22 8.93 5.24
CA VAL A 209 11.76 8.77 5.39
C VAL A 209 11.39 7.38 5.91
N MET A 210 11.98 6.33 5.35
CA MET A 210 11.76 4.93 5.79
C MET A 210 12.25 4.69 7.22
N PHE A 211 13.34 5.34 7.63
CA PHE A 211 13.85 5.27 8.99
C PHE A 211 12.87 5.93 9.98
N VAL A 212 12.40 7.15 9.68
CA VAL A 212 11.47 7.89 10.54
C VAL A 212 10.10 7.20 10.66
N LEU A 213 9.62 6.59 9.57
CA LEU A 213 8.37 5.81 9.55
C LEU A 213 8.46 4.48 10.32
N GLY A 214 9.62 4.13 10.87
CA GLY A 214 9.74 3.01 11.80
C GLY A 214 9.70 1.64 11.12
N ALA A 215 10.29 1.50 9.93
CA ALA A 215 10.48 0.22 9.23
C ALA A 215 11.28 -0.85 10.04
N ARG A 216 11.73 -0.51 11.26
CA ARG A 216 12.41 -1.40 12.21
C ARG A 216 11.85 -1.34 13.65
N SER A 217 10.60 -0.94 13.85
CA SER A 217 10.01 -0.90 15.20
C SER A 217 9.89 -2.28 15.88
N GLU A 218 10.02 -3.39 15.14
CA GLU A 218 10.08 -4.75 15.71
C GLU A 218 11.31 -4.98 16.60
N LEU A 219 12.45 -4.32 16.32
CA LEU A 219 13.64 -4.39 17.18
C LEU A 219 13.49 -3.60 18.48
N TYR A 220 12.75 -2.49 18.47
CA TYR A 220 12.52 -1.67 19.66
C TYR A 220 11.47 -2.26 20.60
N ALA A 221 10.45 -2.96 20.07
CA ALA A 221 9.54 -3.74 20.90
C ALA A 221 10.28 -4.88 21.63
N PHE A 222 11.22 -5.54 20.94
CA PHE A 222 12.04 -6.60 21.52
C PHE A 222 13.09 -6.09 22.53
N SER A 223 13.58 -4.86 22.37
CA SER A 223 14.47 -4.20 23.34
C SER A 223 13.74 -3.78 24.63
N ARG A 224 12.43 -3.49 24.57
CA ARG A 224 11.66 -3.04 25.73
C ARG A 224 11.02 -4.20 26.52
N SER A 225 10.78 -5.35 25.89
CA SER A 225 10.26 -6.55 26.60
C SER A 225 11.28 -7.21 27.53
N ARG A 226 12.59 -6.93 27.37
CA ARG A 226 13.65 -7.45 28.26
C ARG A 226 13.89 -6.65 29.54
N ARG A 227 13.08 -5.62 29.85
CA ARG A 227 13.14 -4.90 31.14
C ARG A 227 12.02 -5.27 32.12
N CYS A 228 11.20 -6.28 31.80
CA CYS A 228 10.12 -6.77 32.67
C CYS A 228 10.26 -8.25 33.06
N CYS A 229 11.50 -8.77 33.11
CA CYS A 229 11.82 -9.98 33.87
C CYS A 229 13.03 -9.67 34.75
#